data_AF-A0A946I5L7-F1
#
_entry.id   AF-A0A946I5L7-F1
#
_cell.length_a   1.000
_cell.length_b   1.000
_cell.length_c   1.000
_cell.angle_alpha   90.00
_cell.angle_beta   90.00
_cell.angle_gamma   90.00
#
_symmetry.space_group_name_H-M   'P 1'
#
loop_
_entity.id
_entity.type
_entity.pdbx_description
1 polymer ?
#
loop_
_entity_poly.entity_id
_entity_poly.type
_entity_poly.pdbx_seq_one_letter_code
_entity_poly.pdbx_strand_id
1 'polypeptide(L)'
;MAGGKLSPRQKMINMMYLVLTALLALNVSKEVLNSFFEVNLGIERSTTNFNAKNGDTYAAFDAAAELNKVKAGAFRDQAYEVKANADELVEFIQEMKYNLVLAADKEVYLGSQLELKDEDGNLLEDKAITTPWNELSDAEKKMTIGNLSVKDDRHASGDLFYSAKRKKNIATDLKNNLISYKNSLLSISEGNESLITSINETCNYDDKKVKGKKQLWEEYNFYDMPSVGALTLLSKMQSDVRNTEADIITMLRENIDATSLKFTTAEGIQIPQSNFVLRGDSFRAQIFISAKDTTQDPMIYVGEYDSLGNGNYQMKGTEGVDYNSVKVVNGKGIFSERASSEGMKKWGGLIAMKTANGTKMYPFNGEYLVAAKTAVVSPTNMNILYLEVDNPLKISVPGYTAGEISAVISNGKVSATKRSLGEYSARPSKKGKALVTLYANVEGKRTKMGDMEFRVKEVPPPKAKVQFAISANGVLVIDKMKMVNAGGLGAELKDFDFKGVRYVI
;
A
#
# COMPACT_ATOMS: atom_id res chain seq x y z
N MET A 1 -37.26 68.71 -18.24
CA MET A 1 -36.99 70.09 -18.71
C MET A 1 -37.51 70.26 -20.13
N ALA A 2 -38.70 70.84 -20.32
CA ALA A 2 -39.19 71.41 -21.60
C ALA A 2 -40.59 72.05 -21.39
N GLY A 3 -40.66 73.10 -20.55
CA GLY A 3 -41.91 73.82 -20.22
C GLY A 3 -42.06 75.18 -20.91
N GLY A 4 -41.29 75.46 -21.98
CA GLY A 4 -41.36 76.72 -22.73
C GLY A 4 -41.68 76.46 -24.20
N LYS A 5 -42.48 77.32 -24.84
CA LYS A 5 -42.76 77.31 -26.29
C LYS A 5 -41.47 77.56 -27.09
N LEU A 6 -40.66 76.52 -27.28
CA LEU A 6 -39.46 76.53 -28.12
C LEU A 6 -39.85 76.73 -29.59
N SER A 7 -39.10 77.58 -30.29
CA SER A 7 -39.28 77.78 -31.73
C SER A 7 -39.06 76.47 -32.50
N PRO A 8 -39.72 76.24 -33.66
CA PRO A 8 -39.54 75.03 -34.46
C PRO A 8 -38.06 74.71 -34.77
N ARG A 9 -37.24 75.75 -34.97
CA ARG A 9 -35.79 75.62 -35.16
C ARG A 9 -35.07 75.06 -33.92
N GLN A 10 -35.41 75.53 -32.72
CA GLN A 10 -34.83 74.99 -31.48
C GLN A 10 -35.32 73.57 -31.17
N LYS A 11 -36.56 73.21 -31.56
CA LYS A 11 -37.02 71.82 -31.46
C LYS A 11 -36.23 70.88 -32.37
N MET A 12 -35.93 71.30 -33.61
CA MET A 12 -35.07 70.51 -34.51
C MET A 12 -33.64 70.40 -33.99
N ILE A 13 -33.06 71.48 -33.46
CA ILE A 13 -31.71 71.44 -32.86
C ILE A 13 -31.68 70.54 -31.63
N ASN A 14 -32.67 70.62 -30.74
CA ASN A 14 -32.75 69.76 -29.55
C ASN A 14 -32.98 68.30 -29.91
N MET A 15 -33.81 68.00 -30.92
CA MET A 15 -33.98 66.65 -31.46
C MET A 15 -32.68 66.12 -32.06
N MET A 16 -31.96 66.93 -32.84
CA MET A 16 -30.67 66.57 -33.41
C MET A 16 -29.64 66.31 -32.31
N TYR A 17 -29.59 67.14 -31.26
CA TYR A 17 -28.67 66.96 -30.14
C TYR A 17 -29.00 65.71 -29.32
N LEU A 18 -30.30 65.39 -29.14
CA LEU A 18 -30.76 64.14 -28.52
C LEU A 18 -30.37 62.92 -29.35
N VAL A 19 -30.56 62.98 -30.68
CA VAL A 19 -30.17 61.90 -31.60
C VAL A 19 -28.66 61.72 -31.62
N LEU A 20 -27.88 62.81 -31.66
CA LEU A 20 -26.43 62.76 -31.72
C LEU A 20 -25.82 62.32 -30.37
N THR A 21 -26.42 62.72 -29.25
CA THR A 21 -26.04 62.23 -27.91
C THR A 21 -26.45 60.77 -27.72
N ALA A 22 -27.60 60.35 -28.26
CA ALA A 22 -28.01 58.93 -28.25
C ALA A 22 -27.10 58.06 -29.13
N LEU A 23 -26.64 58.57 -30.29
CA LEU A 23 -25.67 57.89 -31.16
C LEU A 23 -24.28 57.78 -30.49
N LEU A 24 -23.81 58.85 -29.85
CA LEU A 24 -22.57 58.82 -29.05
C LEU A 24 -22.68 57.87 -27.86
N ALA A 25 -23.84 57.79 -27.20
CA ALA A 25 -24.08 56.87 -26.09
C ALA A 25 -24.25 55.40 -26.54
N LEU A 26 -24.62 55.16 -27.80
CA LEU A 26 -24.73 53.82 -28.40
C LEU A 26 -23.37 53.24 -28.81
N ASN A 27 -22.41 54.11 -29.15
CA ASN A 27 -21.06 53.68 -29.53
C ASN A 27 -20.18 53.52 -28.29
N VAL A 28 -19.71 52.29 -28.06
CA VAL A 28 -18.72 51.99 -27.01
C VAL A 28 -17.35 52.55 -27.44
N SER A 29 -16.57 53.08 -26.48
CA SER A 29 -15.21 53.57 -26.76
C SER A 29 -14.32 52.44 -27.30
N LYS A 30 -13.53 52.73 -28.33
CA LYS A 30 -12.55 51.79 -28.91
C LYS A 30 -11.56 51.26 -27.87
N GLU A 31 -11.19 52.08 -26.89
CA GLU A 31 -10.29 51.71 -25.79
C GLU A 31 -10.91 50.65 -24.87
N VAL A 32 -12.21 50.75 -24.61
CA VAL A 32 -12.96 49.77 -23.81
C VAL A 32 -13.02 48.44 -24.54
N LEU A 33 -13.28 48.44 -25.85
CA LEU A 33 -13.32 47.22 -26.67
C LEU A 33 -11.95 46.54 -26.77
N ASN A 34 -10.86 47.32 -26.91
CA ASN A 34 -9.51 46.79 -26.85
C ASN A 34 -9.19 46.20 -25.47
N SER A 35 -9.61 46.85 -24.39
CA SER A 35 -9.43 46.32 -23.04
C SER A 35 -10.16 44.98 -22.85
N PHE A 36 -11.36 44.82 -23.43
CA PHE A 36 -12.04 43.53 -23.43
C PHE A 36 -11.27 42.45 -24.21
N PHE A 37 -10.66 42.81 -25.34
CA PHE A 37 -9.81 41.88 -26.09
C PHE A 37 -8.56 41.47 -25.29
N GLU A 38 -7.92 42.39 -24.56
CA GLU A 38 -6.80 42.05 -23.66
C GLU A 38 -7.23 41.08 -22.55
N VAL A 39 -8.44 41.25 -22.01
CA VAL A 39 -9.03 40.29 -21.06
C VAL A 39 -9.22 38.92 -21.72
N ASN A 40 -9.67 38.86 -22.97
CA ASN A 40 -9.77 37.61 -23.73
C ASN A 40 -8.43 36.87 -23.77
N LEU A 41 -7.37 37.57 -24.17
CA LEU A 41 -6.02 36.99 -24.27
C LEU A 41 -5.53 36.47 -22.91
N GLY A 42 -5.83 37.20 -21.82
CA GLY A 42 -5.54 36.76 -20.46
C GLY A 42 -6.26 35.47 -20.06
N ILE A 43 -7.53 35.32 -20.46
CA ILE A 43 -8.33 34.11 -20.23
C ILE A 43 -7.83 32.95 -21.08
N GLU A 44 -7.50 33.19 -22.36
CA GLU A 44 -6.95 32.16 -23.25
C GLU A 44 -5.62 31.62 -22.72
N ARG A 45 -4.72 32.49 -22.27
CA ARG A 45 -3.47 32.09 -21.61
C ARG A 45 -3.70 31.27 -20.34
N SER A 46 -4.70 31.65 -19.53
CA SER A 46 -5.07 30.85 -18.36
C SER A 46 -5.61 29.47 -18.78
N THR A 47 -6.42 29.42 -19.83
CA THR A 47 -7.01 28.19 -20.38
C THR A 47 -5.91 27.25 -20.91
N THR A 48 -4.92 27.76 -21.63
CA THR A 48 -3.77 26.95 -22.08
C THR A 48 -2.96 26.41 -20.91
N ASN A 49 -2.79 27.21 -19.84
CA ASN A 49 -2.10 26.77 -18.62
C ASN A 49 -2.89 25.68 -17.89
N PHE A 50 -4.21 25.80 -17.78
CA PHE A 50 -5.06 24.74 -17.22
C PHE A 50 -4.96 23.46 -18.05
N ASN A 51 -5.03 23.55 -19.38
CA ASN A 51 -4.91 22.39 -20.25
C ASN A 51 -3.54 21.67 -20.08
N ALA A 52 -2.44 22.43 -19.99
CA ALA A 52 -1.12 21.87 -19.72
C ALA A 52 -1.06 21.15 -18.36
N LYS A 53 -1.56 21.78 -17.28
CA LYS A 53 -1.63 21.18 -15.94
C LYS A 53 -2.53 19.95 -15.89
N ASN A 54 -3.64 19.96 -16.61
CA ASN A 54 -4.53 18.81 -16.73
C ASN A 54 -3.79 17.67 -17.42
N GLY A 55 -3.02 17.97 -18.48
CA GLY A 55 -2.12 17.03 -19.15
C GLY A 55 -1.14 16.33 -18.19
N ASP A 56 -0.46 17.09 -17.33
CA ASP A 56 0.44 16.53 -16.31
C ASP A 56 -0.30 15.61 -15.33
N THR A 57 -1.52 15.98 -14.97
CA THR A 57 -2.36 15.19 -14.06
C THR A 57 -2.82 13.88 -14.72
N TYR A 58 -3.20 13.89 -16.00
CA TYR A 58 -3.49 12.68 -16.77
C TYR A 58 -2.28 11.75 -16.90
N ALA A 59 -1.09 12.29 -17.13
CA ALA A 59 0.13 11.50 -17.14
C ALA A 59 0.40 10.82 -15.78
N ALA A 60 0.07 11.49 -14.67
CA ALA A 60 0.14 10.90 -13.34
C ALA A 60 -0.87 9.76 -13.13
N PHE A 61 -2.08 9.85 -13.70
CA PHE A 61 -3.04 8.74 -13.70
C PHE A 61 -2.53 7.53 -14.48
N ASP A 62 -1.88 7.76 -15.64
CA ASP A 62 -1.28 6.70 -16.43
C ASP A 62 -0.18 5.97 -15.62
N ALA A 63 0.72 6.73 -14.98
CA ALA A 63 1.76 6.17 -14.11
C ALA A 63 1.18 5.40 -12.92
N ALA A 64 0.11 5.90 -12.29
CA ALA A 64 -0.55 5.21 -11.19
C ALA A 64 -1.23 3.90 -11.64
N ALA A 65 -1.80 3.88 -12.84
CA ALA A 65 -2.42 2.70 -13.43
C ALA A 65 -1.39 1.62 -13.83
N GLU A 66 -0.18 2.01 -14.24
CA GLU A 66 0.92 1.07 -14.47
C GLU A 66 1.36 0.38 -13.17
N LEU A 67 1.44 1.12 -12.07
CA LEU A 67 1.81 0.57 -10.76
C LEU A 67 0.71 -0.32 -10.16
N ASN A 68 -0.56 0.08 -10.30
CA ASN A 68 -1.68 -0.66 -9.73
C ASN A 68 -2.96 -0.55 -10.56
N LYS A 69 -3.04 -1.36 -11.61
CA LYS A 69 -4.17 -1.40 -12.54
C LYS A 69 -5.52 -1.68 -11.88
N VAL A 70 -5.55 -2.50 -10.82
CA VAL A 70 -6.81 -2.90 -10.16
C VAL A 70 -7.47 -1.72 -9.43
N LYS A 71 -6.66 -0.83 -8.84
CA LYS A 71 -7.18 0.34 -8.12
C LYS A 71 -7.27 1.57 -9.01
N ALA A 72 -6.17 1.93 -9.69
CA ALA A 72 -6.08 3.18 -10.43
C ALA A 72 -6.71 3.10 -11.84
N GLY A 73 -6.96 1.90 -12.37
CA GLY A 73 -7.58 1.72 -13.69
C GLY A 73 -8.97 2.33 -13.79
N ALA A 74 -9.86 2.05 -12.83
CA ALA A 74 -11.23 2.57 -12.85
C ALA A 74 -11.27 4.12 -12.76
N PHE A 75 -10.47 4.71 -11.87
CA PHE A 75 -10.39 6.17 -11.74
C PHE A 75 -9.75 6.84 -12.96
N ARG A 76 -8.78 6.18 -13.60
CA ARG A 76 -8.21 6.63 -14.88
C ARG A 76 -9.28 6.66 -15.96
N ASP A 77 -10.03 5.58 -16.11
CA ASP A 77 -11.07 5.49 -17.15
C ASP A 77 -12.13 6.59 -16.96
N GLN A 78 -12.54 6.85 -15.72
CA GLN A 78 -13.42 7.99 -15.38
C GLN A 78 -12.78 9.35 -15.72
N ALA A 79 -11.50 9.55 -15.41
CA ALA A 79 -10.80 10.79 -15.74
C ALA A 79 -10.74 11.02 -17.27
N TYR A 80 -10.50 9.98 -18.06
CA TYR A 80 -10.49 10.07 -19.52
C TYR A 80 -11.89 10.27 -20.13
N GLU A 81 -12.95 9.78 -19.47
CA GLU A 81 -14.33 10.11 -19.84
C GLU A 81 -14.62 11.61 -19.66
N VAL A 82 -14.18 12.19 -18.54
CA VAL A 82 -14.29 13.64 -18.29
C VAL A 82 -13.52 14.43 -19.35
N LYS A 83 -12.29 13.99 -19.67
CA LYS A 83 -11.46 14.59 -20.71
C LYS A 83 -12.17 14.63 -22.07
N ALA A 84 -12.75 13.50 -22.49
CA ALA A 84 -13.42 13.40 -23.77
C ALA A 84 -14.60 14.37 -23.87
N ASN A 85 -15.44 14.43 -22.82
CA ASN A 85 -16.56 15.35 -22.75
C ASN A 85 -16.12 16.82 -22.71
N ALA A 86 -15.01 17.13 -22.01
CA ALA A 86 -14.45 18.48 -21.94
C ALA A 86 -13.83 18.90 -23.29
N ASP A 87 -13.11 18.01 -23.96
CA ASP A 87 -12.48 18.26 -25.26
C ASP A 87 -13.53 18.53 -26.35
N GLU A 88 -14.60 17.72 -26.41
CA GLU A 88 -15.72 17.92 -27.35
C GLU A 88 -16.37 19.30 -27.15
N LEU A 89 -16.60 19.68 -25.90
CA LEU A 89 -17.21 20.97 -25.56
C LEU A 89 -16.30 22.15 -25.88
N VAL A 90 -14.99 22.02 -25.60
CA VAL A 90 -14.00 23.07 -25.91
C VAL A 90 -13.84 23.25 -27.42
N GLU A 91 -13.85 22.16 -28.19
CA GLU A 91 -13.83 22.18 -29.66
C GLU A 91 -15.07 22.87 -30.21
N PHE A 92 -16.26 22.54 -29.70
CA PHE A 92 -17.51 23.19 -30.10
C PHE A 92 -17.51 24.69 -29.80
N ILE A 93 -17.02 25.11 -28.63
CA ILE A 93 -16.87 26.54 -28.31
C ILE A 93 -15.84 27.20 -29.24
N GLN A 94 -14.76 26.50 -29.60
CA GLN A 94 -13.74 27.03 -30.48
C GLN A 94 -14.27 27.24 -31.91
N GLU A 95 -15.09 26.31 -32.41
CA GLU A 95 -15.82 26.48 -33.67
C GLU A 95 -16.72 27.74 -33.63
N MET A 96 -17.45 27.94 -32.53
CA MET A 96 -18.27 29.14 -32.36
C MET A 96 -17.44 30.43 -32.39
N LYS A 97 -16.29 30.45 -31.72
CA LYS A 97 -15.35 31.58 -31.72
C LYS A 97 -14.82 31.86 -33.14
N TYR A 98 -14.41 30.82 -33.86
CA TYR A 98 -13.92 30.93 -35.22
C TYR A 98 -14.97 31.52 -36.16
N ASN A 99 -16.19 30.96 -36.13
CA ASN A 99 -17.29 31.41 -36.97
C ASN A 99 -17.71 32.86 -36.67
N LEU A 100 -17.62 33.30 -35.41
CA LEU A 100 -17.86 34.69 -35.01
C LEU A 100 -16.86 35.65 -35.65
N VAL A 101 -15.56 35.35 -35.54
CA VAL A 101 -14.51 36.19 -36.11
C VAL A 101 -14.62 36.21 -37.63
N LEU A 102 -14.85 35.05 -38.25
CA LEU A 102 -15.03 34.95 -39.70
C LEU A 102 -16.24 35.77 -40.20
N ALA A 103 -17.35 35.81 -39.45
CA ALA A 103 -18.50 36.61 -39.85
C ALA A 103 -18.27 38.13 -39.65
N ALA A 104 -17.52 38.52 -38.63
CA ALA A 104 -17.24 39.92 -38.33
C ALA A 104 -16.16 40.50 -39.25
N ASP A 105 -15.02 39.82 -39.37
CA ASP A 105 -13.81 40.31 -40.06
C ASP A 105 -13.66 39.76 -41.48
N LYS A 106 -14.35 38.66 -41.83
CA LYS A 106 -14.19 37.87 -43.09
C LYS A 106 -12.85 37.13 -43.23
N GLU A 107 -11.93 37.36 -42.31
CA GLU A 107 -10.64 36.70 -42.19
C GLU A 107 -10.36 36.39 -40.71
N VAL A 108 -9.65 35.29 -40.46
CA VAL A 108 -9.31 34.85 -39.10
C VAL A 108 -7.81 34.71 -38.98
N TYR A 109 -7.25 35.27 -37.89
CA TYR A 109 -5.85 35.12 -37.54
C TYR A 109 -5.75 34.19 -36.32
N LEU A 110 -5.04 33.07 -36.47
CA LEU A 110 -4.84 32.06 -35.42
C LEU A 110 -3.42 32.11 -34.87
N GLY A 111 -3.28 31.98 -33.55
CA GLY A 111 -1.99 31.91 -32.86
C GLY A 111 -1.66 33.13 -31.99
N SER A 112 -0.39 33.24 -31.62
CA SER A 112 0.11 34.31 -30.74
C SER A 112 0.18 35.64 -31.47
N GLN A 113 -0.22 36.72 -30.80
CA GLN A 113 -0.17 38.08 -31.35
C GLN A 113 1.24 38.52 -31.79
N LEU A 114 2.29 37.94 -31.20
CA LEU A 114 3.70 38.17 -31.57
C LEU A 114 4.08 37.55 -32.92
N GLU A 115 3.41 36.47 -33.32
CA GLU A 115 3.69 35.77 -34.57
C GLU A 115 2.85 36.30 -35.73
N LEU A 116 1.83 37.09 -35.42
CA LEU A 116 0.84 37.60 -36.37
C LEU A 116 1.13 39.03 -36.81
N LYS A 117 2.09 39.71 -36.18
CA LYS A 117 2.43 41.11 -36.43
C LYS A 117 3.86 41.28 -36.90
N ASP A 118 4.05 42.15 -37.89
CA ASP A 118 5.37 42.61 -38.34
C ASP A 118 6.06 43.52 -37.30
N GLU A 119 7.33 43.87 -37.53
CA GLU A 119 8.11 44.79 -36.67
C GLU A 119 7.41 46.17 -36.49
N ASP A 120 6.54 46.54 -37.43
CA ASP A 120 5.72 47.77 -37.39
C ASP A 120 4.35 47.61 -36.71
N GLY A 121 4.01 46.40 -36.24
CA GLY A 121 2.75 46.09 -35.54
C GLY A 121 1.54 45.85 -36.44
N ASN A 122 1.72 45.78 -37.76
CA ASN A 122 0.70 45.44 -38.75
C ASN A 122 0.51 43.92 -38.86
N LEU A 123 -0.69 43.47 -39.22
CA LEU A 123 -0.99 42.04 -39.37
C LEU A 123 -0.42 41.49 -40.68
N LEU A 124 0.17 40.29 -40.60
CA LEU A 124 0.71 39.56 -41.75
C LEU A 124 -0.42 39.00 -42.62
N GLU A 125 -0.60 39.52 -43.84
CA GLU A 125 -1.64 39.07 -44.79
C GLU A 125 -1.52 37.57 -45.12
N ASP A 126 -0.31 37.02 -45.14
CA ASP A 126 -0.03 35.60 -45.42
C ASP A 126 -0.61 34.64 -44.37
N LYS A 127 -0.98 35.15 -43.18
CA LYS A 127 -1.55 34.37 -42.07
C LYS A 127 -3.07 34.52 -41.94
N ALA A 128 -3.71 35.25 -42.85
CA ALA A 128 -5.16 35.40 -42.88
C ALA A 128 -5.83 34.13 -43.41
N ILE A 129 -6.66 33.51 -42.59
CA ILE A 129 -7.42 32.31 -42.96
C ILE A 129 -8.85 32.72 -43.33
N THR A 130 -9.31 32.29 -44.50
CA THR A 130 -10.66 32.55 -45.01
C THR A 130 -11.48 31.28 -45.21
N THR A 131 -10.88 30.11 -44.97
CA THR A 131 -11.52 28.80 -45.14
C THR A 131 -12.55 28.52 -44.03
N PRO A 132 -13.59 27.71 -44.30
CA PRO A 132 -14.55 27.31 -43.29
C PRO A 132 -13.94 26.31 -42.28
N TRP A 133 -14.52 26.22 -41.09
CA TRP A 133 -14.03 25.39 -39.97
C TRP A 133 -13.70 23.93 -40.34
N ASN A 134 -14.50 23.35 -41.24
CA ASN A 134 -14.38 21.94 -41.65
C ASN A 134 -13.09 21.64 -42.45
N GLU A 135 -12.44 22.66 -43.01
CA GLU A 135 -11.24 22.51 -43.84
C GLU A 135 -9.95 22.81 -43.08
N LEU A 136 -10.05 23.21 -41.81
CA LEU A 136 -8.89 23.45 -40.93
C LEU A 136 -8.25 22.13 -40.48
N SER A 137 -6.93 22.14 -40.32
CA SER A 137 -6.19 21.07 -39.68
C SER A 137 -6.47 20.99 -38.17
N ASP A 138 -6.28 19.81 -37.58
CA ASP A 138 -6.49 19.60 -36.13
C ASP A 138 -5.55 20.46 -35.26
N ALA A 139 -4.42 20.90 -35.81
CA ALA A 139 -3.51 21.82 -35.15
C ALA A 139 -4.09 23.24 -35.14
N GLU A 140 -4.62 23.72 -36.26
CA GLU A 140 -5.22 25.05 -36.39
C GLU A 140 -6.48 25.17 -35.53
N LYS A 141 -7.31 24.12 -35.46
CA LYS A 141 -8.50 24.09 -34.59
C LYS A 141 -8.19 24.29 -33.11
N LYS A 142 -6.96 24.02 -32.67
CA LYS A 142 -6.52 24.18 -31.27
C LYS A 142 -5.82 25.51 -31.00
N MET A 143 -5.55 26.30 -32.04
CA MET A 143 -4.91 27.60 -31.89
C MET A 143 -5.89 28.66 -31.37
N THR A 144 -5.36 29.62 -30.62
CA THR A 144 -6.12 30.74 -30.06
C THR A 144 -6.46 31.77 -31.14
N ILE A 145 -7.51 32.57 -30.92
CA ILE A 145 -7.84 33.67 -31.82
C ILE A 145 -6.89 34.83 -31.53
N GLY A 146 -6.01 35.14 -32.48
CA GLY A 146 -4.95 36.12 -32.29
C GLY A 146 -5.35 37.57 -32.57
N ASN A 147 -6.42 37.79 -33.34
CA ASN A 147 -6.92 39.14 -33.62
C ASN A 147 -8.44 39.18 -33.88
N LEU A 148 -9.04 40.34 -33.57
CA LEU A 148 -10.39 40.73 -33.96
C LEU A 148 -10.38 42.22 -34.33
N SER A 149 -10.64 42.55 -35.58
CA SER A 149 -10.61 43.90 -36.12
C SER A 149 -11.92 44.65 -35.87
N VAL A 150 -13.06 44.06 -36.21
CA VAL A 150 -14.42 44.62 -36.05
C VAL A 150 -14.98 44.24 -34.66
N LYS A 151 -14.37 44.81 -33.62
CA LYS A 151 -14.70 44.49 -32.22
C LYS A 151 -16.08 45.00 -31.78
N ASP A 152 -16.58 46.06 -32.40
CA ASP A 152 -17.81 46.76 -32.05
C ASP A 152 -19.06 46.19 -32.73
N ASP A 153 -18.95 45.26 -33.68
CA ASP A 153 -20.12 44.70 -34.35
C ASP A 153 -21.01 43.93 -33.36
N ARG A 154 -22.28 44.35 -33.29
CA ARG A 154 -23.31 43.80 -32.41
C ARG A 154 -24.25 42.82 -33.12
N HIS A 155 -24.14 42.71 -34.45
CA HIS A 155 -25.00 41.88 -35.26
C HIS A 155 -24.44 40.48 -35.46
N ALA A 156 -23.13 40.31 -35.71
CA ALA A 156 -22.52 39.00 -35.95
C ALA A 156 -22.85 37.96 -34.86
N SER A 157 -22.70 38.31 -33.57
CA SER A 157 -23.01 37.42 -32.45
C SER A 157 -24.48 36.98 -32.44
N GLY A 158 -25.41 37.95 -32.58
CA GLY A 158 -26.84 37.65 -32.58
C GLY A 158 -27.25 36.80 -33.78
N ASP A 159 -26.86 37.21 -34.99
CA ASP A 159 -27.26 36.55 -36.23
C ASP A 159 -26.71 35.14 -36.38
N LEU A 160 -25.54 34.86 -35.80
CA LEU A 160 -24.95 33.51 -35.77
C LEU A 160 -25.56 32.64 -34.67
N PHE A 161 -25.53 33.12 -33.42
CA PHE A 161 -25.76 32.26 -32.27
C PHE A 161 -27.22 32.17 -31.83
N TYR A 162 -28.01 33.24 -32.00
CA TYR A 162 -29.38 33.30 -31.52
C TYR A 162 -30.31 34.14 -32.40
N SER A 163 -31.28 33.48 -33.05
CA SER A 163 -32.36 34.18 -33.76
C SER A 163 -33.72 33.73 -33.25
N ALA A 164 -34.57 34.69 -32.86
CA ALA A 164 -35.95 34.43 -32.44
C ALA A 164 -36.82 33.77 -33.54
N LYS A 165 -36.38 33.81 -34.80
CA LYS A 165 -37.07 33.22 -35.95
C LYS A 165 -36.58 31.81 -36.30
N ARG A 166 -35.40 31.38 -35.82
CA ARG A 166 -34.83 30.06 -36.11
C ARG A 166 -35.35 29.03 -35.11
N LYS A 167 -35.70 27.82 -35.60
CA LYS A 167 -36.14 26.70 -34.76
C LYS A 167 -35.00 26.00 -34.01
N LYS A 168 -33.76 26.10 -34.51
CA LYS A 168 -32.54 25.57 -33.89
C LYS A 168 -31.51 26.70 -33.80
N ASN A 169 -31.05 26.98 -32.59
CA ASN A 169 -30.05 28.00 -32.30
C ASN A 169 -28.80 27.31 -31.74
N ILE A 170 -27.63 27.68 -32.27
CA ILE A 170 -26.34 27.13 -31.86
C ILE A 170 -26.10 27.39 -30.36
N ALA A 171 -26.54 28.55 -29.86
CA ALA A 171 -26.46 28.87 -28.42
C ALA A 171 -27.30 27.94 -27.53
N THR A 172 -28.42 27.41 -28.03
CA THR A 172 -29.25 26.45 -27.28
C THR A 172 -28.58 25.07 -27.26
N ASP A 173 -27.96 24.67 -28.37
CA ASP A 173 -27.17 23.44 -28.42
C ASP A 173 -25.96 23.53 -27.47
N LEU A 174 -25.24 24.66 -27.43
CA LEU A 174 -24.19 24.94 -26.46
C LEU A 174 -24.68 24.77 -25.02
N LYS A 175 -25.81 25.39 -24.68
CA LYS A 175 -26.40 25.33 -23.34
C LYS A 175 -26.73 23.89 -22.93
N ASN A 176 -27.30 23.10 -23.85
CA ASN A 176 -27.61 21.69 -23.58
C ASN A 176 -26.35 20.86 -23.34
N ASN A 177 -25.30 21.06 -24.16
CA ASN A 177 -24.02 20.38 -24.00
C ASN A 177 -23.34 20.75 -22.66
N LEU A 178 -23.37 22.03 -22.29
CA LEU A 178 -22.87 22.53 -20.99
C LEU A 178 -23.63 21.92 -19.80
N ILE A 179 -24.95 21.78 -19.89
CA ILE A 179 -25.77 21.16 -18.86
C ILE A 179 -25.48 19.64 -18.77
N SER A 180 -25.33 18.97 -19.92
CA SER A 180 -24.97 17.56 -19.96
C SER A 180 -23.62 17.31 -19.29
N TYR A 181 -22.60 18.11 -19.66
CA TYR A 181 -21.28 18.07 -19.05
C TYR A 181 -21.35 18.27 -17.52
N LYS A 182 -22.08 19.31 -17.07
CA LYS A 182 -22.31 19.56 -15.64
C LYS A 182 -22.92 18.36 -14.93
N ASN A 183 -23.93 17.72 -15.51
CA ASN A 183 -24.60 16.57 -14.89
C ASN A 183 -23.65 15.36 -14.79
N SER A 184 -22.83 15.12 -15.81
CA SER A 184 -21.79 14.08 -15.76
C SER A 184 -20.80 14.37 -14.62
N LEU A 185 -20.34 15.60 -14.47
CA LEU A 185 -19.44 15.97 -13.36
C LEU A 185 -20.09 15.76 -11.99
N LEU A 186 -21.36 16.12 -11.82
CA LEU A 186 -22.10 15.92 -10.57
C LEU A 186 -22.23 14.44 -10.21
N SER A 187 -22.42 13.55 -11.18
CA SER A 187 -22.47 12.10 -10.95
C SER A 187 -21.14 11.51 -10.49
N ILE A 188 -20.02 12.10 -10.92
CA ILE A 188 -18.67 11.66 -10.53
C ILE A 188 -18.29 12.22 -9.14
N SER A 189 -18.87 13.37 -8.77
CA SER A 189 -18.55 14.12 -7.54
C SER A 189 -19.30 13.64 -6.29
N GLU A 190 -20.00 12.51 -6.36
CA GLU A 190 -20.82 12.00 -5.25
C GLU A 190 -19.99 11.87 -3.96
N GLY A 191 -20.34 12.67 -2.94
CA GLY A 191 -19.69 12.68 -1.62
C GLY A 191 -18.85 13.92 -1.29
N ASN A 192 -18.59 14.84 -2.23
CA ASN A 192 -17.84 16.08 -1.96
C ASN A 192 -18.71 17.34 -2.12
N GLU A 193 -19.35 17.79 -1.03
CA GLU A 193 -20.27 18.95 -1.03
C GLU A 193 -19.61 20.27 -1.46
N SER A 194 -18.32 20.45 -1.15
CA SER A 194 -17.56 21.66 -1.52
C SER A 194 -17.41 21.76 -3.04
N LEU A 195 -17.05 20.65 -3.68
CA LEU A 195 -16.83 20.58 -5.12
C LEU A 195 -18.16 20.69 -5.89
N ILE A 196 -19.23 20.08 -5.38
CA ILE A 196 -20.59 20.24 -5.94
C ILE A 196 -21.03 21.72 -5.89
N THR A 197 -20.71 22.45 -4.82
CA THR A 197 -21.03 23.88 -4.70
C THR A 197 -20.22 24.69 -5.72
N SER A 198 -18.90 24.46 -5.82
CA SER A 198 -18.02 25.13 -6.81
C SER A 198 -18.48 24.91 -8.26
N ILE A 199 -18.86 23.68 -8.61
CA ILE A 199 -19.38 23.36 -9.95
C ILE A 199 -20.70 24.08 -10.21
N ASN A 200 -21.60 24.13 -9.24
CA ASN A 200 -22.88 24.82 -9.40
C ASN A 200 -22.74 26.34 -9.54
N GLU A 201 -21.78 26.94 -8.85
CA GLU A 201 -21.48 28.37 -8.96
C GLU A 201 -20.80 28.71 -10.29
N THR A 202 -19.83 27.89 -10.71
CA THR A 202 -19.06 28.09 -11.95
C THR A 202 -19.93 27.81 -13.19
N CYS A 203 -20.66 26.69 -13.19
CA CYS A 203 -21.53 26.24 -14.28
C CYS A 203 -23.00 26.64 -14.03
N ASN A 204 -23.25 27.93 -13.83
CA ASN A 204 -24.60 28.49 -13.70
C ASN A 204 -25.13 28.96 -15.06
N TYR A 205 -25.98 28.13 -15.67
CA TYR A 205 -26.59 28.39 -16.99
C TYR A 205 -28.08 28.75 -16.90
N ASP A 206 -28.53 29.21 -15.73
CA ASP A 206 -29.93 29.56 -15.51
C ASP A 206 -30.33 30.84 -16.23
N ASP A 207 -31.60 30.90 -16.64
CA ASP A 207 -32.21 32.08 -17.25
C ASP A 207 -32.16 33.28 -16.29
N LYS A 208 -31.78 34.46 -16.81
CA LYS A 208 -31.58 35.66 -16.01
C LYS A 208 -32.85 36.52 -15.94
N LYS A 209 -33.01 37.25 -14.83
CA LYS A 209 -34.06 38.27 -14.68
C LYS A 209 -33.45 39.65 -14.90
N VAL A 210 -33.72 40.25 -16.05
CA VAL A 210 -33.28 41.62 -16.38
C VAL A 210 -34.48 42.54 -16.34
N LYS A 211 -34.43 43.59 -15.50
CA LYS A 211 -35.53 44.58 -15.35
C LYS A 211 -36.90 43.95 -15.08
N GLY A 212 -36.95 42.88 -14.29
CA GLY A 212 -38.19 42.18 -13.90
C GLY A 212 -38.78 41.24 -14.95
N LYS A 213 -38.20 41.14 -16.16
CA LYS A 213 -38.59 40.17 -17.19
C LYS A 213 -37.63 38.98 -17.20
N LYS A 214 -38.16 37.78 -17.45
CA LYS A 214 -37.35 36.58 -17.67
C LYS A 214 -36.73 36.67 -19.06
N GLN A 215 -35.41 36.64 -19.15
CA GLN A 215 -34.65 36.60 -20.40
C GLN A 215 -33.95 35.25 -20.48
N LEU A 216 -34.03 34.60 -21.65
CA LEU A 216 -33.36 33.33 -21.90
C LEU A 216 -31.84 33.52 -21.79
N TRP A 217 -31.12 32.50 -21.31
CA TRP A 217 -29.66 32.56 -21.19
C TRP A 217 -28.97 32.88 -22.52
N GLU A 218 -29.44 32.28 -23.62
CA GLU A 218 -28.92 32.47 -24.97
C GLU A 218 -29.09 33.91 -25.44
N GLU A 219 -30.28 34.47 -25.21
CA GLU A 219 -30.61 35.85 -25.54
C GLU A 219 -29.80 36.82 -24.67
N TYR A 220 -29.64 36.55 -23.38
CA TYR A 220 -28.89 37.43 -22.48
C TYR A 220 -27.41 37.52 -22.86
N ASN A 221 -26.81 36.42 -23.30
CA ASN A 221 -25.37 36.32 -23.54
C ASN A 221 -24.96 36.71 -24.96
N PHE A 222 -25.80 36.42 -25.98
CA PHE A 222 -25.39 36.55 -27.38
C PHE A 222 -26.22 37.53 -28.21
N TYR A 223 -27.42 37.93 -27.75
CA TYR A 223 -28.25 38.90 -28.48
C TYR A 223 -27.78 40.33 -28.23
N ASP A 224 -27.58 41.09 -29.32
CA ASP A 224 -27.18 42.52 -29.28
C ASP A 224 -25.86 42.77 -28.49
N MET A 225 -24.99 41.75 -28.46
CA MET A 225 -23.69 41.74 -27.79
C MET A 225 -22.59 42.07 -28.82
N PRO A 226 -21.65 43.00 -28.51
CA PRO A 226 -20.47 43.22 -29.35
C PRO A 226 -19.66 41.94 -29.55
N SER A 227 -19.06 41.78 -30.72
CA SER A 227 -18.31 40.57 -31.10
C SER A 227 -17.16 40.26 -30.13
N VAL A 228 -16.47 41.29 -29.61
CA VAL A 228 -15.44 41.09 -28.56
C VAL A 228 -16.03 40.59 -27.24
N GLY A 229 -17.24 41.02 -26.89
CA GLY A 229 -17.97 40.58 -25.70
C GLY A 229 -18.44 39.12 -25.80
N ALA A 230 -18.93 38.73 -26.98
CA ALA A 230 -19.29 37.34 -27.24
C ALA A 230 -18.04 36.43 -27.26
N LEU A 231 -16.94 36.87 -27.88
CA LEU A 231 -15.67 36.14 -27.92
C LEU A 231 -15.09 35.92 -26.51
N THR A 232 -15.01 36.97 -25.70
CA THR A 232 -14.54 36.90 -24.30
C THR A 232 -15.39 35.95 -23.47
N LEU A 233 -16.72 35.99 -23.63
CA LEU A 233 -17.63 35.11 -22.91
C LEU A 233 -17.43 33.64 -23.28
N LEU A 234 -17.24 33.33 -24.57
CA LEU A 234 -16.94 31.98 -25.05
C LEU A 234 -15.59 31.50 -24.48
N SER A 235 -14.55 32.33 -24.49
CA SER A 235 -13.26 32.01 -23.87
C SER A 235 -13.38 31.78 -22.36
N LYS A 236 -14.22 32.56 -21.68
CA LYS A 236 -14.53 32.35 -20.26
C LYS A 236 -15.17 30.99 -20.02
N MET A 237 -16.12 30.58 -20.87
CA MET A 237 -16.73 29.24 -20.80
C MET A 237 -15.70 28.12 -21.06
N GLN A 238 -14.78 28.27 -22.01
CA GLN A 238 -13.68 27.30 -22.21
C GLN A 238 -12.81 27.19 -20.96
N SER A 239 -12.46 28.32 -20.33
CA SER A 239 -11.69 28.33 -19.09
C SER A 239 -12.44 27.65 -17.94
N ASP A 240 -13.74 27.88 -17.81
CA ASP A 240 -14.58 27.25 -16.78
C ASP A 240 -14.62 25.72 -16.96
N VAL A 241 -14.73 25.25 -18.21
CA VAL A 241 -14.71 23.81 -18.53
C VAL A 241 -13.36 23.19 -18.13
N ARG A 242 -12.24 23.82 -18.50
CA ARG A 242 -10.90 23.33 -18.13
C ARG A 242 -10.62 23.40 -16.63
N ASN A 243 -11.15 24.40 -15.94
CA ASN A 243 -11.02 24.53 -14.49
C ASN A 243 -11.83 23.47 -13.75
N THR A 244 -13.08 23.24 -14.15
CA THR A 244 -13.93 22.18 -13.56
C THR A 244 -13.40 20.78 -13.86
N GLU A 245 -12.83 20.58 -15.05
CA GLU A 245 -12.05 19.36 -15.37
C GLU A 245 -10.91 19.18 -14.37
N ALA A 246 -10.11 20.23 -14.12
CA ALA A 246 -8.97 20.21 -13.19
C ALA A 246 -9.38 19.83 -11.75
N ASP A 247 -10.49 20.39 -11.28
CA ASP A 247 -11.02 20.11 -9.93
C ASP A 247 -11.42 18.63 -9.79
N ILE A 248 -12.11 18.08 -10.79
CA ILE A 248 -12.58 16.69 -10.79
C ILE A 248 -11.42 15.71 -10.86
N ILE A 249 -10.47 15.92 -11.78
CA ILE A 249 -9.31 15.03 -11.91
C ILE A 249 -8.42 15.10 -10.66
N THR A 250 -8.35 16.26 -9.99
CA THR A 250 -7.62 16.37 -8.71
C THR A 250 -8.31 15.54 -7.62
N MET A 251 -9.63 15.62 -7.50
CA MET A 251 -10.41 14.79 -6.57
C MET A 251 -10.25 13.29 -6.85
N LEU A 252 -10.34 12.87 -8.11
CA LEU A 252 -10.14 11.47 -8.49
C LEU A 252 -8.75 10.96 -8.09
N ARG A 253 -7.72 11.83 -8.20
CA ARG A 253 -6.35 11.49 -7.78
C ARG A 253 -6.24 11.36 -6.26
N GLU A 254 -6.83 12.29 -5.51
CA GLU A 254 -6.84 12.22 -4.04
C GLU A 254 -7.50 10.93 -3.53
N ASN A 255 -8.55 10.46 -4.22
CA ASN A 255 -9.22 9.20 -3.89
C ASN A 255 -8.34 7.95 -4.17
N ILE A 256 -7.50 7.98 -5.20
CA ILE A 256 -6.48 6.93 -5.43
C ILE A 256 -5.50 6.89 -4.24
N ASP A 257 -5.00 8.05 -3.82
CA ASP A 257 -4.01 8.15 -2.76
C ASP A 257 -4.57 7.82 -1.37
N ALA A 258 -5.81 8.21 -1.07
CA ALA A 258 -6.50 7.90 0.19
C ALA A 258 -6.71 6.39 0.39
N THR A 259 -6.82 5.63 -0.70
CA THR A 259 -6.98 4.17 -0.68
C THR A 259 -5.64 3.43 -0.62
N SER A 260 -4.51 4.16 -0.68
CA SER A 260 -3.17 3.60 -0.56
C SER A 260 -2.75 3.51 0.92
N LEU A 261 -2.13 2.38 1.30
CA LEU A 261 -1.49 2.27 2.60
C LEU A 261 -0.20 3.09 2.56
N LYS A 262 -0.14 4.16 3.34
CA LYS A 262 1.07 4.98 3.47
C LYS A 262 2.02 4.28 4.44
N PHE A 263 3.27 4.11 4.04
CA PHE A 263 4.33 3.58 4.89
C PHE A 263 5.35 4.68 5.15
N THR A 264 5.74 4.91 6.41
CA THR A 264 6.67 5.98 6.76
C THR A 264 8.12 5.52 6.78
N THR A 265 8.36 4.25 7.08
CA THR A 265 9.71 3.69 7.22
C THR A 265 9.79 2.28 6.66
N ALA A 266 10.97 1.90 6.19
CA ALA A 266 11.28 0.56 5.71
C ALA A 266 12.45 -0.01 6.50
N GLU A 267 12.32 -1.25 6.98
CA GLU A 267 13.36 -1.97 7.71
C GLU A 267 13.57 -3.36 7.09
N GLY A 268 14.83 -3.80 7.01
CA GLY A 268 15.14 -5.17 6.62
C GLY A 268 14.84 -6.13 7.77
N ILE A 269 14.03 -7.15 7.52
CA ILE A 269 13.71 -8.20 8.49
C ILE A 269 14.22 -9.54 7.95
N GLN A 270 14.76 -10.36 8.85
CA GLN A 270 15.20 -11.72 8.57
C GLN A 270 14.40 -12.71 9.41
N ILE A 271 13.85 -13.73 8.76
CA ILE A 271 13.15 -14.85 9.41
C ILE A 271 13.96 -16.12 9.14
N PRO A 272 14.78 -16.57 10.11
CA PRO A 272 15.48 -17.85 10.01
C PRO A 272 14.49 -19.02 10.08
N GLN A 273 14.78 -20.10 9.34
CA GLN A 273 13.99 -21.34 9.45
C GLN A 273 14.22 -22.04 10.80
N SER A 274 15.45 -21.98 11.32
CA SER A 274 15.80 -22.43 12.67
C SER A 274 16.89 -21.54 13.25
N ASN A 275 16.75 -21.18 14.53
CA ASN A 275 17.78 -20.47 15.29
C ASN A 275 18.87 -21.41 15.84
N PHE A 276 18.75 -22.72 15.62
CA PHE A 276 19.70 -23.74 16.06
C PHE A 276 20.11 -24.63 14.89
N VAL A 277 21.41 -24.67 14.60
CA VAL A 277 22.01 -25.51 13.56
C VAL A 277 23.26 -26.20 14.12
N LEU A 278 23.51 -27.45 13.73
CA LEU A 278 24.72 -28.15 14.13
C LEU A 278 25.88 -27.80 13.18
N ARG A 279 27.10 -28.06 13.63
CA ARG A 279 28.29 -27.89 12.79
C ARG A 279 28.22 -28.86 11.61
N GLY A 280 28.14 -28.31 10.39
CA GLY A 280 28.00 -29.08 9.15
C GLY A 280 26.61 -28.96 8.52
N ASP A 281 25.62 -28.45 9.25
CA ASP A 281 24.28 -28.18 8.71
C ASP A 281 24.24 -26.84 7.97
N SER A 282 23.33 -26.72 6.99
CA SER A 282 23.10 -25.48 6.25
C SER A 282 22.14 -24.56 7.00
N PHE A 283 22.57 -23.34 7.35
CA PHE A 283 21.69 -22.29 7.84
C PHE A 283 20.86 -21.69 6.69
N ARG A 284 19.55 -21.53 6.90
CA ARG A 284 18.62 -20.95 5.91
C ARG A 284 17.74 -19.89 6.56
N ALA A 285 17.63 -18.73 5.91
CA ALA A 285 16.79 -17.63 6.35
C ALA A 285 16.14 -16.92 5.15
N GLN A 286 14.93 -16.40 5.37
CA GLN A 286 14.26 -15.50 4.44
C GLN A 286 14.59 -14.05 4.83
N ILE A 287 14.95 -13.22 3.86
CA ILE A 287 15.28 -11.81 4.08
C ILE A 287 14.35 -10.99 3.20
N PHE A 288 13.64 -10.02 3.78
CA PHE A 288 12.72 -9.15 3.06
C PHE A 288 12.71 -7.75 3.68
N ILE A 289 12.27 -6.76 2.89
CA ILE A 289 12.02 -5.41 3.37
C ILE A 289 10.60 -5.34 3.91
N SER A 290 10.47 -4.94 5.17
CA SER A 290 9.19 -4.66 5.80
C SER A 290 8.97 -3.15 5.80
N ALA A 291 7.88 -2.71 5.18
CA ALA A 291 7.41 -1.34 5.30
C ALA A 291 6.48 -1.25 6.51
N LYS A 292 6.67 -0.23 7.37
CA LYS A 292 5.83 0.02 8.54
C LYS A 292 5.41 1.48 8.61
N ASP A 293 4.26 1.72 9.23
CA ASP A 293 3.77 3.05 9.55
C ASP A 293 4.01 3.32 11.04
N THR A 294 4.78 4.35 11.34
CA THR A 294 5.06 4.81 12.71
C THR A 294 3.96 5.74 13.25
N THR A 295 3.05 6.21 12.39
CA THR A 295 1.95 7.11 12.78
C THR A 295 0.70 6.36 13.21
N GLN A 296 0.56 5.10 12.79
CA GLN A 296 -0.51 4.23 13.24
C GLN A 296 0.02 3.16 14.19
N ASP A 297 -0.61 3.07 15.37
CA ASP A 297 -0.40 1.97 16.30
C ASP A 297 -1.48 0.90 16.07
N PRO A 298 -1.19 -0.17 15.30
CA PRO A 298 -2.12 -1.28 15.14
C PRO A 298 -2.34 -2.01 16.48
N MET A 299 -3.52 -2.61 16.66
CA MET A 299 -3.76 -3.50 17.80
C MET A 299 -3.31 -4.91 17.43
N ILE A 300 -2.43 -5.51 18.22
CA ILE A 300 -1.91 -6.86 17.96
C ILE A 300 -2.48 -7.79 19.01
N TYR A 301 -3.15 -8.85 18.58
CA TYR A 301 -3.68 -9.91 19.44
C TYR A 301 -2.90 -11.19 19.20
N VAL A 302 -2.51 -11.88 20.27
CA VAL A 302 -1.83 -13.19 20.24
C VAL A 302 -2.77 -14.24 20.85
N GLY A 303 -3.09 -15.28 20.09
CA GLY A 303 -4.02 -16.34 20.48
C GLY A 303 -4.55 -17.11 19.26
N GLU A 304 -5.44 -18.07 19.49
CA GLU A 304 -6.13 -18.76 18.40
C GLU A 304 -7.11 -17.81 17.68
N TYR A 305 -7.19 -17.94 16.36
CA TYR A 305 -8.12 -17.17 15.53
C TYR A 305 -8.87 -18.10 14.57
N ASP A 306 -10.06 -17.69 14.15
CA ASP A 306 -10.89 -18.39 13.19
C ASP A 306 -11.06 -17.56 11.90
N SER A 307 -11.29 -18.25 10.77
CA SER A 307 -11.54 -17.61 9.48
C SER A 307 -13.04 -17.58 9.22
N LEU A 308 -13.60 -16.37 9.11
CA LEU A 308 -15.03 -16.14 8.84
C LEU A 308 -15.38 -16.23 7.35
N GLY A 309 -14.44 -16.61 6.48
CA GLY A 309 -14.57 -16.54 5.03
C GLY A 309 -14.29 -15.13 4.46
N ASN A 310 -14.11 -15.04 3.13
CA ASN A 310 -13.82 -13.79 2.39
C ASN A 310 -12.60 -12.98 2.88
N GLY A 311 -11.62 -13.62 3.53
CA GLY A 311 -10.42 -12.95 4.03
C GLY A 311 -10.61 -12.17 5.34
N ASN A 312 -11.74 -12.38 6.03
CA ASN A 312 -11.98 -11.84 7.37
C ASN A 312 -11.61 -12.86 8.45
N TYR A 313 -11.00 -12.36 9.53
CA TYR A 313 -10.53 -13.16 10.66
C TYR A 313 -11.02 -12.58 11.98
N GLN A 314 -11.29 -13.44 12.95
CA GLN A 314 -11.68 -13.05 14.30
C GLN A 314 -10.93 -13.90 15.33
N MET A 315 -10.55 -13.29 16.46
CA MET A 315 -9.96 -14.01 17.58
C MET A 315 -11.00 -14.95 18.20
N LYS A 316 -10.56 -16.13 18.62
CA LYS A 316 -11.42 -17.12 19.27
C LYS A 316 -11.32 -16.95 20.79
N GLY A 317 -12.46 -16.77 21.45
CA GLY A 317 -12.54 -16.70 22.92
C GLY A 317 -12.62 -15.28 23.49
N THR A 318 -12.14 -15.09 24.72
CA THR A 318 -12.24 -13.84 25.49
C THR A 318 -10.86 -13.20 25.74
N GLU A 319 -10.76 -11.87 25.60
CA GLU A 319 -9.53 -11.12 25.86
C GLU A 319 -9.10 -11.28 27.33
N GLY A 320 -7.83 -11.61 27.56
CA GLY A 320 -7.23 -11.83 28.88
C GLY A 320 -7.35 -13.27 29.41
N VAL A 321 -8.06 -14.16 28.69
CA VAL A 321 -8.14 -15.59 29.00
C VAL A 321 -7.61 -16.42 27.84
N ASP A 322 -8.18 -16.25 26.65
CA ASP A 322 -7.86 -17.05 25.46
C ASP A 322 -6.87 -16.35 24.52
N TYR A 323 -6.84 -15.01 24.55
CA TYR A 323 -5.89 -14.20 23.80
C TYR A 323 -5.48 -12.93 24.56
N ASN A 324 -4.26 -12.46 24.27
CA ASN A 324 -3.68 -11.28 24.91
C ASN A 324 -3.37 -10.21 23.87
N SER A 325 -3.62 -8.94 24.23
CA SER A 325 -3.17 -7.79 23.44
C SER A 325 -1.69 -7.48 23.74
N VAL A 326 -0.93 -7.25 22.67
CA VAL A 326 0.50 -6.92 22.74
C VAL A 326 0.67 -5.43 22.61
N LYS A 327 1.49 -4.85 23.51
CA LYS A 327 1.84 -3.43 23.45
C LYS A 327 2.66 -3.16 22.18
N VAL A 328 2.17 -2.23 21.36
CA VAL A 328 2.85 -1.73 20.17
C VAL A 328 3.65 -0.49 20.53
N VAL A 329 4.90 -0.44 20.08
CA VAL A 329 5.81 0.71 20.19
C VAL A 329 6.43 0.93 18.83
N ASN A 330 6.24 2.12 18.23
CA ASN A 330 6.76 2.49 16.92
C ASN A 330 6.36 1.50 15.81
N GLY A 331 5.07 1.09 15.79
CA GLY A 331 4.56 0.12 14.81
C GLY A 331 5.03 -1.32 15.02
N LYS A 332 5.70 -1.64 16.14
CA LYS A 332 6.17 -2.99 16.49
C LYS A 332 5.58 -3.49 17.81
N GLY A 333 4.92 -4.65 17.78
CA GLY A 333 4.54 -5.38 18.99
C GLY A 333 5.72 -6.14 19.59
N ILE A 334 5.91 -6.05 20.91
CA ILE A 334 6.91 -6.86 21.63
C ILE A 334 6.18 -7.94 22.42
N PHE A 335 6.22 -9.17 21.91
CA PHE A 335 5.67 -10.35 22.58
C PHE A 335 6.76 -11.08 23.38
N SER A 336 6.44 -11.50 24.60
CA SER A 336 7.34 -12.25 25.47
C SER A 336 6.54 -13.22 26.33
N GLU A 337 6.85 -14.52 26.24
CA GLU A 337 6.22 -15.57 27.03
C GLU A 337 7.28 -16.50 27.63
N ARG A 338 7.06 -16.95 28.87
CA ARG A 338 7.94 -17.90 29.54
C ARG A 338 7.57 -19.32 29.13
N ALA A 339 8.46 -19.99 28.42
CA ALA A 339 8.28 -21.40 28.08
C ALA A 339 8.27 -22.31 29.33
N SER A 340 7.23 -23.14 29.45
CA SER A 340 7.00 -24.03 30.61
C SER A 340 7.25 -25.51 30.32
N SER A 341 7.09 -25.94 29.06
CA SER A 341 7.20 -27.34 28.63
C SER A 341 8.07 -27.47 27.38
N GLU A 342 8.79 -28.58 27.30
CA GLU A 342 9.67 -28.92 26.19
C GLU A 342 8.89 -29.21 24.90
N GLY A 343 9.57 -29.10 23.75
CA GLY A 343 9.02 -29.41 22.43
C GLY A 343 8.69 -28.20 21.57
N MET A 344 8.11 -28.47 20.39
CA MET A 344 7.68 -27.43 19.44
C MET A 344 6.46 -26.69 19.96
N LYS A 345 6.56 -25.36 20.04
CA LYS A 345 5.46 -24.47 20.41
C LYS A 345 5.04 -23.66 19.20
N LYS A 346 3.76 -23.74 18.86
CA LYS A 346 3.14 -22.91 17.83
C LYS A 346 2.50 -21.69 18.50
N TRP A 347 2.60 -20.56 17.84
CA TRP A 347 1.98 -19.31 18.27
C TRP A 347 1.50 -18.54 17.05
N GLY A 348 0.58 -17.62 17.24
CA GLY A 348 0.02 -16.82 16.17
C GLY A 348 -1.01 -15.84 16.70
N GLY A 349 -1.67 -15.15 15.78
CA GLY A 349 -2.69 -14.17 16.13
C GLY A 349 -3.05 -13.27 14.97
N LEU A 350 -3.67 -12.13 15.30
CA LEU A 350 -4.17 -11.16 14.35
C LEU A 350 -3.61 -9.77 14.63
N ILE A 351 -3.25 -9.06 13.56
CA ILE A 351 -2.92 -7.64 13.58
C ILE A 351 -4.12 -6.87 13.04
N ALA A 352 -4.74 -6.06 13.87
CA ALA A 352 -5.84 -5.18 13.52
C ALA A 352 -5.29 -3.81 13.10
N MET A 353 -5.48 -3.44 11.84
CA MET A 353 -5.07 -2.16 11.28
C MET A 353 -6.27 -1.39 10.77
N LYS A 354 -6.36 -0.09 11.10
CA LYS A 354 -7.42 0.78 10.61
C LYS A 354 -7.08 1.21 9.17
N THR A 355 -7.91 0.82 8.21
CA THR A 355 -7.82 1.28 6.82
C THR A 355 -8.97 2.23 6.52
N ALA A 356 -8.90 2.97 5.40
CA ALA A 356 -9.98 3.88 4.97
C ALA A 356 -11.33 3.17 4.83
N ASN A 357 -11.33 1.87 4.49
CA ASN A 357 -12.53 1.04 4.33
C ASN A 357 -12.93 0.27 5.61
N GLY A 358 -12.34 0.61 6.76
CA GLY A 358 -12.59 -0.05 8.05
C GLY A 358 -11.39 -0.82 8.62
N THR A 359 -11.60 -1.52 9.73
CA THR A 359 -10.54 -2.31 10.39
C THR A 359 -10.28 -3.60 9.61
N LYS A 360 -9.06 -3.78 9.10
CA LYS A 360 -8.62 -5.00 8.44
C LYS A 360 -7.73 -5.83 9.36
N MET A 361 -7.96 -7.14 9.37
CA MET A 361 -7.23 -8.11 10.19
C MET A 361 -6.20 -8.87 9.34
N TYR A 362 -4.95 -8.94 9.81
CA TYR A 362 -3.88 -9.69 9.17
C TYR A 362 -3.41 -10.83 10.07
N PRO A 363 -3.51 -12.10 9.64
CA PRO A 363 -3.03 -13.22 10.43
C PRO A 363 -1.51 -13.36 10.37
N PHE A 364 -0.92 -13.77 11.48
CA PHE A 364 0.46 -14.23 11.55
C PHE A 364 0.54 -15.53 12.35
N ASN A 365 1.54 -16.35 12.03
CA ASN A 365 1.86 -17.56 12.75
C ASN A 365 3.37 -17.76 12.82
N GLY A 366 3.80 -18.55 13.80
CA GLY A 366 5.19 -18.91 13.99
C GLY A 366 5.31 -20.12 14.89
N GLU A 367 6.52 -20.68 14.93
CA GLU A 367 6.85 -21.78 15.81
C GLU A 367 8.24 -21.60 16.41
N TYR A 368 8.43 -22.10 17.63
CA TYR A 368 9.73 -22.11 18.31
C TYR A 368 9.93 -23.42 19.09
N LEU A 369 11.16 -23.90 19.11
CA LEU A 369 11.53 -25.12 19.83
C LEU A 369 12.02 -24.78 21.24
N VAL A 370 11.42 -25.41 22.25
CA VAL A 370 11.86 -25.32 23.64
C VAL A 370 12.66 -26.56 23.99
N ALA A 371 13.96 -26.39 24.26
CA ALA A 371 14.85 -27.46 24.70
C ALA A 371 15.11 -27.38 26.21
N ALA A 372 15.31 -28.54 26.84
CA ALA A 372 15.76 -28.62 28.22
C ALA A 372 17.16 -28.02 28.39
N LYS A 373 17.41 -27.35 29.52
CA LYS A 373 18.78 -26.98 29.91
C LYS A 373 19.51 -28.24 30.37
N THR A 374 20.42 -28.77 29.56
CA THR A 374 21.26 -29.93 29.93
C THR A 374 22.70 -29.52 30.17
N ALA A 375 23.28 -29.92 31.31
CA ALA A 375 24.70 -29.83 31.58
C ALA A 375 25.28 -31.25 31.68
N VAL A 376 26.40 -31.50 30.98
CA VAL A 376 27.08 -32.80 31.01
C VAL A 376 28.30 -32.68 31.91
N VAL A 377 28.27 -33.35 33.06
CA VAL A 377 29.42 -33.49 33.97
C VAL A 377 29.81 -34.95 33.99
N SER A 378 30.90 -35.29 33.32
CA SER A 378 31.41 -36.66 33.24
C SER A 378 32.78 -36.77 33.94
N PRO A 379 32.94 -37.62 34.98
CA PRO A 379 34.22 -37.84 35.60
C PRO A 379 35.18 -38.53 34.62
N THR A 380 36.33 -37.90 34.33
CA THR A 380 37.30 -38.37 33.32
C THR A 380 37.83 -39.78 33.59
N ASN A 381 38.07 -40.11 34.85
CA ASN A 381 38.59 -41.42 35.25
C ASN A 381 37.52 -42.52 35.34
N MET A 382 36.23 -42.18 35.22
CA MET A 382 35.10 -43.12 35.38
C MET A 382 34.51 -43.57 34.04
N ASN A 383 35.16 -43.31 32.90
CA ASN A 383 34.79 -43.87 31.60
C ASN A 383 35.14 -45.37 31.50
N ILE A 384 34.64 -46.19 32.43
CA ILE A 384 34.92 -47.61 32.57
C ILE A 384 33.62 -48.39 32.42
N LEU A 385 33.65 -49.47 31.63
CA LEU A 385 32.61 -50.49 31.58
C LEU A 385 33.18 -51.79 32.13
N TYR A 386 32.43 -52.47 32.99
CA TYR A 386 32.83 -53.77 33.52
C TYR A 386 32.27 -54.91 32.67
N LEU A 387 33.08 -55.95 32.48
CA LEU A 387 32.65 -57.20 31.84
C LEU A 387 31.60 -57.91 32.68
N GLU A 388 30.80 -58.75 32.03
CA GLU A 388 29.82 -59.67 32.64
C GLU A 388 28.63 -59.02 33.36
N VAL A 389 28.72 -57.74 33.74
CA VAL A 389 27.67 -56.95 34.36
C VAL A 389 26.99 -55.99 33.37
N ASP A 390 25.76 -55.63 33.69
CA ASP A 390 25.00 -54.61 32.98
C ASP A 390 25.43 -53.22 33.44
N ASN A 391 26.00 -52.43 32.53
CA ASN A 391 26.50 -51.09 32.83
C ASN A 391 25.46 -50.04 32.47
N PRO A 392 24.82 -49.37 33.45
CA PRO A 392 23.84 -48.33 33.15
C PRO A 392 24.53 -47.09 32.57
N LEU A 393 24.00 -46.59 31.47
CA LEU A 393 24.43 -45.39 30.76
C LEU A 393 23.25 -44.42 30.63
N LYS A 394 23.49 -43.15 30.96
CA LYS A 394 22.54 -42.06 30.69
C LYS A 394 23.06 -41.24 29.51
N ILE A 395 22.29 -41.20 28.43
CA ILE A 395 22.69 -40.60 27.17
C ILE A 395 21.75 -39.43 26.88
N SER A 396 22.34 -38.27 26.59
CA SER A 396 21.63 -37.07 26.17
C SER A 396 22.41 -36.36 25.06
N VAL A 397 21.73 -35.95 24.00
CA VAL A 397 22.30 -35.12 22.93
C VAL A 397 21.59 -33.78 22.95
N PRO A 398 22.31 -32.64 23.05
CA PRO A 398 21.69 -31.32 23.00
C PRO A 398 20.89 -31.13 21.71
N GLY A 399 19.66 -30.61 21.85
CA GLY A 399 18.78 -30.33 20.72
C GLY A 399 17.91 -31.50 20.24
N TYR A 400 18.06 -32.70 20.81
CA TYR A 400 17.23 -33.87 20.48
C TYR A 400 16.53 -34.43 21.70
N THR A 401 15.32 -34.96 21.50
CA THR A 401 14.61 -35.67 22.55
C THR A 401 15.20 -37.07 22.75
N ALA A 402 15.15 -37.60 23.98
CA ALA A 402 15.76 -38.89 24.29
C ALA A 402 15.22 -40.07 23.44
N GLY A 403 13.96 -39.97 22.97
CA GLY A 403 13.33 -40.98 22.13
C GLY A 403 13.93 -41.11 20.73
N GLU A 404 14.42 -40.00 20.17
CA GLU A 404 14.99 -39.91 18.81
C GLU A 404 16.44 -40.38 18.74
N ILE A 405 17.08 -40.53 19.89
CA ILE A 405 18.48 -40.96 20.02
C ILE A 405 18.55 -42.48 19.95
N SER A 406 19.60 -42.98 19.31
CA SER A 406 19.98 -44.39 19.29
C SER A 406 21.48 -44.53 19.54
N ALA A 407 21.84 -45.50 20.36
CA ALA A 407 23.23 -45.79 20.70
C ALA A 407 23.68 -47.12 20.09
N VAL A 408 24.91 -47.16 19.60
CA VAL A 408 25.57 -48.37 19.12
C VAL A 408 26.91 -48.50 19.82
N ILE A 409 27.25 -49.70 20.27
CA ILE A 409 28.54 -50.01 20.88
C ILE A 409 29.36 -50.91 19.94
N SER A 410 30.64 -50.62 19.80
CA SER A 410 31.57 -51.42 18.98
C SER A 410 31.95 -52.77 19.61
N ASN A 411 32.00 -52.84 20.95
CA ASN A 411 32.41 -54.03 21.70
C ASN A 411 31.32 -54.40 22.71
N GLY A 412 30.49 -55.38 22.35
CA GLY A 412 29.41 -55.89 23.18
C GLY A 412 28.02 -55.58 22.64
N LYS A 413 27.05 -55.48 23.54
CA LYS A 413 25.67 -55.12 23.22
C LYS A 413 25.23 -53.92 24.06
N VAL A 414 24.45 -53.03 23.46
CA VAL A 414 23.79 -51.94 24.16
C VAL A 414 22.29 -52.07 23.94
N SER A 415 21.52 -51.94 25.02
CA SER A 415 20.06 -52.06 25.01
C SER A 415 19.46 -50.85 25.71
N ALA A 416 18.31 -50.35 25.23
CA ALA A 416 17.61 -49.27 25.88
C ALA A 416 16.79 -49.82 27.04
N THR A 417 17.08 -49.40 28.27
CA THR A 417 16.26 -49.74 29.45
C THR A 417 14.98 -48.89 29.45
N LYS A 418 15.14 -47.57 29.27
CA LYS A 418 14.02 -46.63 29.12
C LYS A 418 14.38 -45.57 28.08
N ARG A 419 13.88 -45.76 26.86
CA ARG A 419 14.21 -44.92 25.71
C ARG A 419 13.77 -43.46 25.89
N SER A 420 12.62 -43.22 26.51
CA SER A 420 12.09 -41.86 26.77
C SER A 420 12.91 -41.03 27.76
N LEU A 421 13.70 -41.68 28.63
CA LEU A 421 14.55 -41.02 29.62
C LEU A 421 16.04 -41.05 29.25
N GLY A 422 16.38 -41.64 28.10
CA GLY A 422 17.76 -41.76 27.63
C GLY A 422 18.58 -42.77 28.47
N GLU A 423 17.92 -43.74 29.11
CA GLU A 423 18.57 -44.78 29.91
C GLU A 423 18.88 -46.02 29.08
N TYR A 424 20.14 -46.40 29.03
CA TYR A 424 20.67 -47.54 28.31
C TYR A 424 21.45 -48.47 29.25
N SER A 425 21.57 -49.74 28.89
CA SER A 425 22.44 -50.71 29.53
C SER A 425 23.42 -51.27 28.51
N ALA A 426 24.72 -51.12 28.80
CA ALA A 426 25.81 -51.63 27.98
C ALA A 426 26.46 -52.85 28.63
N ARG A 427 26.64 -53.91 27.83
CA ARG A 427 27.29 -55.15 28.24
C ARG A 427 28.45 -55.48 27.29
N PRO A 428 29.70 -55.14 27.67
CA PRO A 428 30.86 -55.39 26.83
C PRO A 428 31.19 -56.88 26.75
N SER A 429 31.83 -57.32 25.65
CA SER A 429 32.16 -58.74 25.43
C SER A 429 33.63 -59.08 25.62
N LYS A 430 34.55 -58.16 25.30
CA LYS A 430 36.00 -58.39 25.40
C LYS A 430 36.69 -57.26 26.16
N LYS A 431 37.78 -57.57 26.85
CA LYS A 431 38.70 -56.57 27.42
C LYS A 431 39.24 -55.64 26.34
N GLY A 432 39.52 -54.39 26.71
CA GLY A 432 40.12 -53.40 25.83
C GLY A 432 39.35 -52.08 25.85
N LYS A 433 38.92 -51.63 24.66
CA LYS A 433 38.16 -50.38 24.48
C LYS A 433 36.78 -50.70 23.91
N ALA A 434 35.81 -49.86 24.28
CA ALA A 434 34.46 -49.89 23.73
C ALA A 434 34.07 -48.47 23.32
N LEU A 435 33.94 -48.25 22.02
CA LEU A 435 33.41 -47.02 21.47
C LEU A 435 31.88 -47.07 21.46
N VAL A 436 31.24 -46.10 22.13
CA VAL A 436 29.80 -45.88 22.07
C VAL A 436 29.54 -44.73 21.12
N THR A 437 28.91 -45.02 19.98
CA THR A 437 28.54 -44.02 18.97
C THR A 437 27.06 -43.69 19.08
N LEU A 438 26.75 -42.40 19.09
CA LEU A 438 25.40 -41.87 19.18
C LEU A 438 24.92 -41.46 17.80
N TYR A 439 23.68 -41.81 17.50
CA TYR A 439 22.96 -41.40 16.31
C TYR A 439 21.63 -40.77 16.72
N ALA A 440 21.19 -39.77 15.98
CA ALA A 440 19.80 -39.31 16.07
C ALA A 440 19.15 -39.39 14.69
N ASN A 441 17.82 -39.44 14.67
CA ASN A 441 17.06 -39.42 13.44
C ASN A 441 16.76 -37.97 13.06
N VAL A 442 17.40 -37.47 12.00
CA VAL A 442 17.17 -36.13 11.46
C VAL A 442 16.46 -36.32 10.13
N GLU A 443 15.20 -35.88 10.05
CA GLU A 443 14.40 -35.94 8.81
C GLU A 443 14.36 -37.34 8.16
N GLY A 444 14.29 -38.40 8.98
CA GLY A 444 14.25 -39.79 8.51
C GLY A 444 15.61 -40.39 8.15
N LYS A 445 16.70 -39.62 8.23
CA LYS A 445 18.08 -40.10 8.04
C LYS A 445 18.80 -40.23 9.37
N ARG A 446 19.51 -41.34 9.53
CA ARG A 446 20.30 -41.63 10.74
C ARG A 446 21.65 -40.90 10.66
N THR A 447 21.82 -39.83 11.42
CA THR A 447 23.04 -39.00 11.43
C THR A 447 23.85 -39.25 12.70
N LYS A 448 25.19 -39.26 12.58
CA LYS A 448 26.12 -39.48 13.70
C LYS A 448 26.22 -38.18 14.52
N MET A 449 25.87 -38.26 15.81
CA MET A 449 25.89 -37.12 16.73
C MET A 449 27.19 -37.00 17.53
N GLY A 450 27.93 -38.09 17.63
CA GLY A 450 29.22 -38.13 18.34
C GLY A 450 29.55 -39.53 18.80
N ASP A 451 30.71 -39.68 19.40
CA ASP A 451 31.14 -40.93 20.01
C ASP A 451 31.93 -40.68 21.30
N MET A 452 31.90 -41.66 22.20
CA MET A 452 32.64 -41.64 23.45
C MET A 452 33.33 -42.98 23.67
N GLU A 453 34.62 -42.93 23.98
CA GLU A 453 35.44 -44.12 24.25
C GLU A 453 35.38 -44.50 25.74
N PHE A 454 35.01 -45.74 26.00
CA PHE A 454 35.04 -46.38 27.31
C PHE A 454 36.15 -47.42 27.38
N ARG A 455 36.78 -47.54 28.55
CA ARG A 455 37.73 -48.60 28.87
C ARG A 455 36.97 -49.80 29.43
N VAL A 456 37.20 -50.99 28.88
CA VAL A 456 36.56 -52.21 29.37
C VAL A 456 37.48 -52.93 30.36
N LYS A 457 37.03 -53.05 31.61
CA LYS A 457 37.74 -53.76 32.69
C LYS A 457 36.98 -55.00 33.12
N GLU A 458 37.70 -55.95 33.70
CA GLU A 458 37.05 -57.04 34.44
C GLU A 458 36.47 -56.53 35.73
N VAL A 459 35.41 -57.20 36.19
CA VAL A 459 34.95 -57.07 37.56
C VAL A 459 36.14 -57.40 38.49
N PRO A 460 36.46 -56.52 39.46
CA PRO A 460 37.54 -56.79 40.39
C PRO A 460 37.35 -58.15 41.10
N PRO A 461 38.43 -58.89 41.37
CA PRO A 461 38.32 -60.16 42.07
C PRO A 461 37.75 -59.93 43.47
N PRO A 462 36.82 -60.78 43.93
CA PRO A 462 36.25 -60.66 45.27
C PRO A 462 37.33 -60.97 46.32
N LYS A 463 37.13 -60.47 47.54
CA LYS A 463 37.97 -60.84 48.68
C LYS A 463 37.29 -61.97 49.45
N ALA A 464 38.09 -62.93 49.90
CA ALA A 464 37.61 -63.99 50.77
C ALA A 464 37.11 -63.39 52.08
N LYS A 465 35.96 -63.88 52.54
CA LYS A 465 35.30 -63.49 53.77
C LYS A 465 34.95 -64.74 54.56
N VAL A 466 35.37 -64.77 55.81
CA VAL A 466 34.91 -65.78 56.77
C VAL A 466 33.79 -65.17 57.58
N GLN A 467 32.64 -65.83 57.62
CA GLN A 467 31.52 -65.37 58.43
C GLN A 467 31.92 -65.41 59.91
N PHE A 468 31.60 -64.34 60.67
CA PHE A 468 31.98 -64.14 62.08
C PHE A 468 33.45 -63.83 62.39
N ALA A 469 34.32 -63.68 61.40
CA ALA A 469 35.69 -63.21 61.63
C ALA A 469 35.73 -61.70 61.94
N ILE A 470 36.61 -61.32 62.86
CA ILE A 470 36.85 -59.93 63.26
C ILE A 470 38.24 -59.54 62.76
N SER A 471 38.34 -58.37 62.14
CA SER A 471 39.62 -57.82 61.71
C SER A 471 40.22 -56.99 62.84
N ALA A 472 41.25 -57.50 63.51
CA ALA A 472 42.02 -56.78 64.52
C ALA A 472 43.43 -56.52 63.97
N ASN A 473 43.83 -55.24 63.85
CA ASN A 473 45.15 -54.82 63.38
C ASN A 473 45.61 -55.45 62.05
N GLY A 474 44.69 -55.59 61.09
CA GLY A 474 45.00 -56.15 59.76
C GLY A 474 45.13 -57.67 59.71
N VAL A 475 44.92 -58.37 60.82
CA VAL A 475 44.86 -59.84 60.89
C VAL A 475 43.41 -60.26 61.11
N LEU A 476 42.95 -61.19 60.27
CA LEU A 476 41.63 -61.83 60.41
C LEU A 476 41.71 -62.86 61.55
N VAL A 477 40.96 -62.61 62.62
CA VAL A 477 40.88 -63.51 63.78
C VAL A 477 39.47 -64.07 63.88
N ILE A 478 39.37 -65.38 64.11
CA ILE A 478 38.09 -66.07 64.33
C ILE A 478 38.22 -67.02 65.52
N ASP A 479 37.21 -67.03 66.39
CA ASP A 479 37.11 -67.98 67.49
C ASP A 479 36.81 -69.39 66.96
N LYS A 480 37.43 -70.41 67.55
CA LYS A 480 37.33 -71.81 67.09
C LYS A 480 35.88 -72.32 67.02
N MET A 481 35.00 -71.96 67.97
CA MET A 481 33.59 -72.36 67.92
C MET A 481 32.83 -71.65 66.79
N LYS A 482 33.14 -70.38 66.55
CA LYS A 482 32.53 -69.60 65.46
C LYS A 482 33.02 -70.04 64.08
N MET A 483 34.24 -70.54 63.97
CA MET A 483 34.81 -71.09 62.74
C MET A 483 34.06 -72.35 62.27
N VAL A 484 33.71 -73.25 63.19
CA VAL A 484 32.93 -74.46 62.86
C VAL A 484 31.52 -74.10 62.41
N ASN A 485 30.90 -73.10 63.04
CA ASN A 485 29.56 -72.60 62.68
C ASN A 485 29.54 -71.70 61.44
N ALA A 486 30.69 -71.23 60.95
CA ALA A 486 30.78 -70.34 59.79
C ALA A 486 30.40 -71.04 58.47
N GLY A 487 30.33 -72.37 58.45
CA GLY A 487 29.79 -73.15 57.32
C GLY A 487 30.62 -73.12 56.03
N GLY A 488 31.71 -72.34 55.96
CA GLY A 488 32.63 -72.29 54.83
C GLY A 488 33.26 -70.91 54.61
N LEU A 489 33.98 -70.79 53.49
CA LEU A 489 34.49 -69.52 52.99
C LEU A 489 33.42 -68.88 52.09
N GLY A 490 33.18 -67.58 52.25
CA GLY A 490 32.38 -66.76 51.34
C GLY A 490 33.26 -65.78 50.57
N ALA A 491 32.77 -65.28 49.42
CA ALA A 491 33.46 -64.27 48.63
C ALA A 491 32.61 -63.00 48.58
N GLU A 492 33.18 -61.85 48.95
CA GLU A 492 32.51 -60.55 48.90
C GLU A 492 33.43 -59.50 48.26
N LEU A 493 32.87 -58.69 47.37
CA LEU A 493 33.54 -57.52 46.84
C LEU A 493 32.97 -56.27 47.54
N LYS A 494 33.77 -55.69 48.45
CA LYS A 494 33.40 -54.46 49.13
C LYS A 494 33.58 -53.26 48.19
N ASP A 495 32.66 -52.30 48.26
CA ASP A 495 32.70 -51.02 47.53
C ASP A 495 32.59 -51.15 45.99
N PHE A 496 31.81 -52.13 45.50
CA PHE A 496 31.50 -52.28 44.08
C PHE A 496 30.05 -51.86 43.78
N ASP A 497 29.90 -50.83 42.94
CA ASP A 497 28.62 -50.14 42.70
C ASP A 497 27.62 -50.92 41.83
N PHE A 498 28.02 -52.05 41.24
CA PHE A 498 27.17 -52.83 40.34
C PHE A 498 26.46 -53.96 41.09
N LYS A 499 25.14 -54.02 40.91
CA LYS A 499 24.29 -55.09 41.44
C LYS A 499 24.31 -56.29 40.51
N GLY A 500 24.18 -57.50 41.07
CA GLY A 500 23.99 -58.74 40.30
C GLY A 500 25.23 -59.64 40.17
N VAL A 501 26.37 -59.26 40.74
CA VAL A 501 27.52 -60.16 40.81
C VAL A 501 27.37 -61.08 42.02
N ARG A 502 27.37 -62.40 41.77
CA ARG A 502 27.46 -63.44 42.80
C ARG A 502 28.75 -64.21 42.59
N TYR A 503 29.55 -64.30 43.64
CA TYR A 503 30.77 -65.08 43.63
C TYR A 503 30.51 -66.40 44.34
N VAL A 504 30.94 -67.49 43.70
CA VAL A 504 30.94 -68.83 44.28
C VAL A 504 32.41 -69.22 44.45
N ILE A 505 32.75 -69.73 45.63
CA ILE A 505 34.12 -70.18 45.97
C ILE A 505 34.30 -71.63 45.53
#